data_AF-A0AAD2CJ02-F1
#
_entry.id   AF-A0AAD2CJ02-F1
#
_cell.length_a   1.000
_cell.length_b   1.000
_cell.length_c   1.000
_cell.angle_alpha   90.00
_cell.angle_beta   90.00
_cell.angle_gamma   90.00
#
_symmetry.space_group_name_H-M   'P 1'
#
loop_
_entity.id
_entity.type
_entity.pdbx_description
1 polymer ?
#
loop_
_entity_poly.entity_id
_entity_poly.type
_entity_poly.pdbx_seq_one_letter_code
_entity_poly.pdbx_strand_id
1 'polypeptide(L)'
;MAISKTLIELNDATVAFLQSGEDLPKALESSILALSYNRTFLEGETVSSQSNSSLDECMLLSATGSDPSTAVKSGTFIYDHAVIIPTTIEIDATIVTAILVFNAALANHELAESNRLYHGTRVRLLTRAKHLYQLAYISCDLEQNPLFQFALINNIAVIEREIGNVSTANECFAYLFSLLIVFVDQGYDLRLRLVHGFVANVPFSIKNAAPAA
;
A
#
# COMPACT_ATOMS: atom_id res chain seq x y z
N MET A 1 -18.19 10.09 -12.04
CA MET A 1 -18.62 10.55 -10.68
C MET A 1 -17.59 11.56 -10.21
N ALA A 2 -17.99 12.79 -9.83
CA ALA A 2 -17.01 13.81 -9.46
C ALA A 2 -16.56 13.61 -8.00
N ILE A 3 -15.29 13.30 -7.78
CA ILE A 3 -14.71 13.14 -6.45
C ILE A 3 -14.76 14.48 -5.72
N SER A 4 -15.15 14.46 -4.44
CA SER A 4 -15.18 15.68 -3.62
C SER A 4 -13.78 16.30 -3.51
N LYS A 5 -13.69 17.60 -3.79
CA LYS A 5 -12.45 18.39 -3.62
C LYS A 5 -11.88 18.27 -2.20
N THR A 6 -12.76 18.27 -1.19
CA THR A 6 -12.37 18.11 0.21
C THR A 6 -11.69 16.76 0.47
N LEU A 7 -12.15 15.70 -0.19
CA LEU A 7 -11.56 14.37 -0.03
C LEU A 7 -10.14 14.31 -0.61
N ILE A 8 -9.94 14.93 -1.77
CA ILE A 8 -8.63 15.07 -2.41
C ILE A 8 -7.69 15.88 -1.51
N GLU A 9 -8.12 17.04 -1.01
CA GLU A 9 -7.32 17.89 -0.11
C GLU A 9 -6.88 17.15 1.17
N LEU A 10 -7.76 16.32 1.76
CA LEU A 10 -7.43 15.50 2.93
C LEU A 10 -6.45 14.38 2.58
N ASN A 11 -6.60 13.73 1.42
CA ASN A 11 -5.64 12.73 0.97
C ASN A 11 -4.26 13.35 0.68
N ASP A 12 -4.22 14.50 0.00
CA ASP A 12 -2.99 15.19 -0.34
C ASP A 12 -2.25 15.66 0.92
N ALA A 13 -2.97 16.11 1.95
CA ALA A 13 -2.38 16.39 3.26
C ALA A 13 -1.76 15.14 3.90
N THR A 14 -2.46 14.00 3.84
CA THR A 14 -1.93 12.70 4.32
C THR A 14 -0.65 12.33 3.57
N VAL A 15 -0.65 12.42 2.24
CA VAL A 15 0.49 12.13 1.37
C VAL A 15 1.66 13.05 1.73
N ALA A 16 1.43 14.34 1.90
CA ALA A 16 2.47 15.31 2.23
C ALA A 16 3.15 15.00 3.58
N PHE A 17 2.38 14.64 4.62
CA PHE A 17 2.95 14.23 5.91
C PHE A 17 3.71 12.90 5.83
N LEU A 18 3.25 11.95 5.03
CA LEU A 18 3.95 10.68 4.81
C LEU A 18 5.28 10.89 4.08
N GLN A 19 5.29 11.73 3.04
CA GLN A 19 6.47 12.02 2.23
C GLN A 19 7.53 12.82 2.99
N SER A 20 7.12 13.76 3.84
CA SER A 20 8.08 14.50 4.67
C SER A 20 8.70 13.60 5.75
N GLY A 21 8.00 12.55 6.18
CA GLY A 21 8.36 11.76 7.36
C GLY A 21 8.24 12.56 8.67
N GLU A 22 7.74 13.79 8.59
CA GLU A 22 7.54 14.69 9.72
C GLU A 22 6.09 14.65 10.19
N ASP A 23 5.89 14.66 11.51
CA ASP A 23 4.57 14.72 12.12
C ASP A 23 3.61 13.60 11.66
N LEU A 24 4.10 12.35 11.70
CA LEU A 24 3.31 11.14 11.41
C LEU A 24 1.98 11.03 12.18
N PRO A 25 1.82 11.58 13.41
CA PRO A 25 0.49 11.70 14.03
C PRO A 25 -0.52 12.50 13.18
N LYS A 26 -0.09 13.57 12.50
CA LYS A 26 -0.95 14.32 11.57
C LYS A 26 -1.25 13.55 10.28
N ALA A 27 -0.31 12.76 9.77
CA ALA A 27 -0.59 11.85 8.66
C ALA A 27 -1.74 10.91 9.02
N LEU A 28 -1.69 10.33 10.23
CA LEU A 28 -2.73 9.45 10.74
C LEU A 28 -4.07 10.20 10.93
N GLU A 29 -4.06 11.37 11.57
CA GLU A 29 -5.27 12.18 11.76
C GLU A 29 -5.94 12.55 10.42
N SER A 30 -5.16 13.05 9.47
CA SER A 30 -5.63 13.43 8.14
C SER A 30 -6.23 12.24 7.39
N SER A 31 -5.61 11.06 7.48
CA SER A 31 -6.12 9.83 6.84
C SER A 31 -7.46 9.36 7.45
N ILE A 32 -7.63 9.51 8.76
CA ILE A 32 -8.88 9.17 9.46
C ILE A 32 -10.00 10.14 9.05
N LEU A 33 -9.69 11.43 8.92
CA LEU A 33 -10.63 12.42 8.43
C LEU A 33 -11.06 12.13 6.98
N ALA A 34 -10.12 11.78 6.12
CA ALA A 34 -10.40 11.41 4.72
C ALA A 34 -11.34 10.19 4.65
N LEU A 35 -11.05 9.13 5.41
CA LEU A 35 -11.91 7.94 5.48
C LEU A 35 -13.31 8.24 6.03
N SER A 36 -13.39 9.09 7.06
CA SER A 36 -14.66 9.48 7.69
C SER A 36 -15.52 10.28 6.70
N TYR A 37 -14.90 11.22 5.97
CA TYR A 37 -15.57 11.98 4.93
C TYR A 37 -16.03 11.08 3.78
N ASN A 38 -15.17 10.19 3.28
CA ASN A 38 -15.50 9.24 2.21
C ASN A 38 -16.70 8.37 2.58
N ARG A 39 -16.76 7.87 3.83
CA ARG A 39 -17.91 7.12 4.31
C ARG A 39 -19.20 7.94 4.24
N THR A 40 -19.19 9.17 4.74
CA THR A 40 -20.38 10.04 4.70
C THR A 40 -20.80 10.39 3.28
N PHE A 41 -19.84 10.52 2.36
CA PHE A 41 -20.08 10.80 0.96
C PHE A 41 -20.73 9.59 0.25
N LEU A 42 -20.22 8.38 0.49
CA LEU A 42 -20.76 7.15 -0.07
C LEU A 42 -22.16 6.79 0.45
N GLU A 43 -22.47 7.11 1.71
CA GLU A 43 -23.81 6.89 2.28
C GLU A 43 -24.89 7.80 1.62
N GLY A 44 -24.47 8.85 0.89
CA GLY A 44 -25.37 9.83 0.25
C GLY A 44 -25.60 9.65 -1.26
N GLU A 45 -24.89 8.77 -1.96
CA GLU A 45 -24.93 8.67 -3.42
C GLU A 45 -25.07 7.22 -3.93
N THR A 46 -25.84 7.02 -5.01
CA THR A 46 -25.86 5.76 -5.76
C THR A 46 -24.62 5.66 -6.64
N VAL A 47 -23.69 4.79 -6.25
CA VAL A 47 -22.42 4.55 -6.94
C VAL A 47 -22.67 3.99 -8.35
N SER A 48 -22.26 4.75 -9.37
CA SER A 48 -22.23 4.30 -10.77
C SER A 48 -20.79 3.94 -11.14
N SER A 49 -20.52 2.64 -11.30
CA SER A 49 -19.20 2.09 -11.58
C SER A 49 -18.92 2.07 -13.08
N GLN A 50 -18.45 3.19 -13.64
CA GLN A 50 -17.88 3.23 -14.98
C GLN A 50 -16.65 4.15 -14.97
N SER A 51 -15.51 3.62 -14.52
CA SER A 51 -14.22 4.28 -14.72
C SER A 51 -13.24 3.26 -15.30
N ASN A 52 -12.45 3.68 -16.29
CA ASN A 52 -11.37 2.88 -16.87
C ASN A 52 -10.03 3.09 -16.15
N SER A 53 -10.01 3.87 -15.06
CA SER A 53 -8.80 4.17 -14.32
C SER A 53 -8.34 2.95 -13.51
N SER A 54 -7.03 2.72 -13.44
CA SER A 54 -6.44 1.67 -12.61
C SER A 54 -5.74 2.28 -11.39
N LEU A 55 -5.76 1.55 -10.28
CA LEU A 55 -5.06 1.91 -9.06
C LEU A 55 -3.54 1.89 -9.26
N ASP A 56 -3.05 0.97 -10.09
CA ASP A 56 -1.64 0.90 -10.52
C ASP A 56 -1.20 2.19 -11.23
N GLU A 57 -2.05 2.80 -12.06
CA GLU A 57 -1.75 4.09 -12.70
C GLU A 57 -1.63 5.22 -11.66
N CYS A 58 -2.50 5.24 -10.65
CA CYS A 58 -2.42 6.19 -9.54
C CYS A 58 -1.11 6.02 -8.76
N MET A 59 -0.69 4.78 -8.49
CA MET A 59 0.59 4.48 -7.84
C MET A 59 1.79 4.94 -8.67
N LEU A 60 1.75 4.67 -9.98
CA LEU A 60 2.82 5.07 -10.89
C LEU A 60 2.95 6.59 -10.96
N LEU A 61 1.84 7.32 -11.06
CA LEU A 61 1.85 8.79 -11.01
C LEU A 61 2.44 9.31 -9.70
N SER A 62 2.11 8.67 -8.58
CA SER A 62 2.61 9.04 -7.25
C SER A 62 4.12 8.81 -7.09
N ALA A 63 4.69 7.86 -7.83
CA ALA A 63 6.11 7.52 -7.78
C ALA A 63 6.99 8.38 -8.70
N THR A 64 6.44 9.24 -9.56
CA THR A 64 7.23 9.99 -10.57
C THR A 64 8.11 11.12 -10.03
N GLY A 65 7.98 11.47 -8.74
CA GLY A 65 8.72 12.58 -8.10
C GLY A 65 9.86 12.15 -7.16
N SER A 66 9.89 10.88 -6.75
CA SER A 66 10.93 10.31 -5.92
C SER A 66 11.65 9.23 -6.72
N ASP A 67 12.98 9.30 -6.80
CA ASP A 67 13.75 8.13 -7.19
C ASP A 67 13.29 7.01 -6.24
N PRO A 68 12.89 5.81 -6.70
CA PRO A 68 12.65 4.67 -5.83
C PRO A 68 14.01 4.22 -5.31
N SER A 69 14.66 5.09 -4.55
CA SER A 69 15.76 4.81 -3.66
C SER A 69 15.20 3.77 -2.70
N THR A 70 15.36 2.51 -3.11
CA THR A 70 16.04 1.37 -2.47
C THR A 70 16.65 1.60 -1.07
N ALA A 71 16.11 2.52 -0.27
CA ALA A 71 16.45 2.68 1.12
C ALA A 71 15.80 1.51 1.85
N VAL A 72 16.46 0.36 1.74
CA VAL A 72 16.23 -0.82 2.56
C VAL A 72 16.49 -0.37 4.00
N LYS A 73 15.48 0.19 4.66
CA LYS A 73 15.55 0.59 6.06
C LYS A 73 15.73 -0.70 6.85
N SER A 74 16.90 -0.90 7.46
CA SER A 74 17.17 -2.04 8.36
C SER A 74 17.17 -3.44 7.70
N GLY A 75 17.44 -3.56 6.40
CA GLY A 75 17.44 -4.87 5.71
C GLY A 75 16.07 -5.32 5.18
N THR A 76 15.02 -4.52 5.38
CA THR A 76 13.66 -4.81 4.93
C THR A 76 13.17 -3.70 3.99
N PHE A 77 12.52 -4.07 2.90
CA PHE A 77 11.87 -3.16 1.96
C PHE A 77 10.40 -2.98 2.32
N ILE A 78 9.96 -1.75 2.57
CA ILE A 78 8.54 -1.42 2.75
C ILE A 78 8.17 -0.53 1.57
N TYR A 79 7.02 -0.78 0.95
CA TYR A 79 6.49 0.19 0.01
C TYR A 79 5.89 1.34 0.81
N ASP A 80 6.60 2.46 0.83
CA ASP A 80 6.34 3.64 1.66
C ASP A 80 5.84 4.85 0.87
N HIS A 81 5.49 4.64 -0.40
CA HIS A 81 4.98 5.70 -1.26
C HIS A 81 3.46 5.81 -1.13
N ALA A 82 2.99 6.87 -0.48
CA ALA A 82 1.57 7.17 -0.42
C ALA A 82 0.98 7.42 -1.81
N VAL A 83 -0.28 7.03 -2.02
CA VAL A 83 -0.95 7.11 -3.33
C VAL A 83 -1.77 8.39 -3.41
N ILE A 84 -1.53 9.19 -4.45
CA ILE A 84 -2.27 10.40 -4.76
C ILE A 84 -3.57 10.03 -5.49
N ILE A 85 -4.62 10.83 -5.31
CA ILE A 85 -5.85 10.75 -6.11
C ILE A 85 -5.71 11.74 -7.27
N PRO A 86 -5.50 11.29 -8.52
CA PRO A 86 -5.44 12.19 -9.67
C PRO A 86 -6.69 13.06 -9.80
N THR A 87 -6.49 14.37 -9.96
CA THR A 87 -7.57 15.33 -10.25
C THR A 87 -7.90 15.40 -11.74
N THR A 88 -7.03 14.84 -12.59
CA THR A 88 -7.11 14.93 -14.06
C THR A 88 -7.88 13.77 -14.69
N ILE A 89 -8.21 12.72 -13.93
CA ILE A 89 -8.84 11.50 -14.43
C ILE A 89 -10.06 11.21 -13.57
N GLU A 90 -11.16 10.76 -14.18
CA GLU A 90 -12.29 10.24 -13.42
C GLU A 90 -11.93 8.88 -12.81
N ILE A 91 -12.01 8.79 -11.48
CA ILE A 91 -11.65 7.59 -10.72
C ILE A 91 -12.89 7.07 -9.99
N ASP A 92 -13.06 5.76 -10.01
CA ASP A 92 -14.17 5.09 -9.31
C ASP A 92 -14.05 5.21 -7.78
N ALA A 93 -15.20 5.26 -7.11
CA ALA A 93 -15.25 5.41 -5.67
C ALA A 93 -14.62 4.22 -4.92
N THR A 94 -14.60 3.02 -5.52
CA THR A 94 -13.90 1.85 -4.92
C THR A 94 -12.38 2.05 -4.95
N ILE A 95 -11.83 2.59 -6.04
CA ILE A 95 -10.40 2.91 -6.17
C ILE A 95 -10.02 4.00 -5.17
N VAL A 96 -10.82 5.07 -5.09
CA VAL A 96 -10.61 6.12 -4.09
C VAL A 96 -10.62 5.53 -2.68
N THR A 97 -11.59 4.67 -2.37
CA THR A 97 -11.66 4.01 -1.06
C THR A 97 -10.42 3.16 -0.80
N ALA A 98 -9.95 2.38 -1.78
CA ALA A 98 -8.73 1.59 -1.66
C ALA A 98 -7.49 2.45 -1.41
N ILE A 99 -7.35 3.60 -2.10
CA ILE A 99 -6.28 4.58 -1.90
C ILE A 99 -6.28 5.11 -0.47
N LEU A 100 -7.45 5.54 0.03
CA LEU A 100 -7.57 6.12 1.37
C LEU A 100 -7.25 5.09 2.46
N VAL A 101 -7.77 3.87 2.30
CA VAL A 101 -7.50 2.77 3.24
C VAL A 101 -6.01 2.41 3.22
N PHE A 102 -5.39 2.37 2.04
CA PHE A 102 -3.96 2.13 1.88
C PHE A 102 -3.11 3.21 2.57
N ASN A 103 -3.40 4.49 2.33
CA ASN A 103 -2.66 5.60 2.94
C ASN A 103 -2.84 5.63 4.46
N ALA A 104 -4.02 5.30 4.98
CA ALA A 104 -4.25 5.16 6.41
C ALA A 104 -3.46 3.97 7.01
N ALA A 105 -3.36 2.85 6.28
CA ALA A 105 -2.53 1.72 6.69
C ALA A 105 -1.07 2.12 6.78
N LEU A 106 -0.57 2.83 5.76
CA LEU A 106 0.80 3.32 5.69
C LEU A 106 1.11 4.31 6.82
N ALA A 107 0.20 5.24 7.14
CA ALA A 107 0.37 6.15 8.28
C ALA A 107 0.49 5.43 9.62
N ASN A 108 -0.28 4.35 9.82
CA ASN A 108 -0.10 3.50 11.02
C ASN A 108 1.25 2.77 11.01
N HIS A 109 1.70 2.28 9.85
CA HIS A 109 2.95 1.55 9.70
C HIS A 109 4.16 2.47 9.99
N GLU A 110 4.25 3.62 9.33
CA GLU A 110 5.33 4.59 9.55
C GLU A 110 5.32 5.13 10.99
N LEU A 111 4.13 5.40 11.56
CA LEU A 111 4.04 5.81 12.96
C LEU A 111 4.54 4.72 13.90
N ALA A 112 4.28 3.44 13.62
CA ALA A 112 4.82 2.32 14.39
C ALA A 112 6.36 2.29 14.33
N GLU A 113 6.92 2.57 13.15
CA GLU A 113 8.36 2.60 12.92
C GLU A 113 9.06 3.77 13.61
N SER A 114 8.39 4.93 13.73
CA SER A 114 8.88 6.02 14.59
C SER A 114 8.80 5.70 16.09
N ASN A 115 7.98 4.72 16.50
CA ASN A 115 7.74 4.31 17.88
C ASN A 115 8.45 3.01 18.29
N ARG A 116 9.62 2.69 17.68
CA ARG A 116 10.40 1.46 17.93
C ARG A 116 10.72 1.19 19.41
N LEU A 117 10.84 2.23 20.25
CA LEU A 117 11.15 2.10 21.68
C LEU A 117 9.96 1.61 22.53
N TYR A 118 8.73 1.75 22.06
CA TYR A 118 7.51 1.43 22.81
C TYR A 118 6.82 0.21 22.22
N HIS A 119 7.27 -0.99 22.59
CA HIS A 119 6.83 -2.25 21.99
C HIS A 119 5.30 -2.41 21.92
N GLY A 120 4.57 -2.13 23.01
CA GLY A 120 3.11 -2.26 23.02
C GLY A 120 2.40 -1.30 22.07
N THR A 121 2.85 -0.04 22.01
CA THR A 121 2.31 0.95 21.07
C THR A 121 2.61 0.57 19.63
N ARG A 122 3.84 0.13 19.36
CA ARG A 122 4.28 -0.33 18.04
C ARG A 122 3.45 -1.50 17.55
N VAL A 123 3.32 -2.57 18.33
CA VAL A 123 2.53 -3.76 17.94
C VAL A 123 1.08 -3.37 17.65
N ARG A 124 0.47 -2.51 18.48
CA ARG A 124 -0.90 -2.04 18.25
C ARG A 124 -1.05 -1.29 16.92
N LEU A 125 -0.10 -0.42 16.59
CA LEU A 125 -0.10 0.33 15.33
C LEU A 125 0.11 -0.59 14.11
N LEU A 126 1.08 -1.52 14.19
CA LEU A 126 1.31 -2.51 13.13
C LEU A 126 0.08 -3.41 12.90
N THR A 127 -0.58 -3.87 13.96
CA THR A 127 -1.83 -4.64 13.84
C THR A 127 -2.93 -3.85 13.15
N ARG A 128 -3.06 -2.55 13.44
CA ARG A 128 -4.01 -1.68 12.73
C ARG A 128 -3.64 -1.50 11.27
N ALA A 129 -2.37 -1.25 10.96
CA ALA A 129 -1.88 -1.16 9.59
C ALA A 129 -2.20 -2.44 8.80
N LYS A 130 -1.92 -3.61 9.37
CA LYS A 130 -2.24 -4.91 8.77
C LYS A 130 -3.72 -5.05 8.43
N HIS A 131 -4.62 -4.76 9.38
CA HIS A 131 -6.06 -4.85 9.12
C HIS A 131 -6.50 -3.89 8.00
N LEU A 132 -5.95 -2.67 7.95
CA LEU A 132 -6.25 -1.72 6.88
C LEU A 132 -5.71 -2.22 5.53
N TYR A 133 -4.49 -2.77 5.46
CA TYR A 133 -3.99 -3.38 4.23
C TYR A 133 -4.85 -4.56 3.76
N GLN A 134 -5.33 -5.40 4.69
CA GLN A 134 -6.25 -6.49 4.37
C GLN A 134 -7.61 -5.97 3.87
N LEU A 135 -8.10 -4.87 4.42
CA LEU A 135 -9.31 -4.21 3.91
C LEU A 135 -9.09 -3.67 2.49
N ALA A 136 -7.96 -3.02 2.24
CA ALA A 136 -7.62 -2.55 0.89
C ALA A 136 -7.52 -3.71 -0.12
N TYR A 137 -6.96 -4.85 0.31
CA TYR A 137 -6.82 -6.06 -0.50
C TYR A 137 -8.17 -6.58 -0.99
N ILE A 138 -9.21 -6.57 -0.15
CA ILE A 138 -10.54 -7.06 -0.52
C ILE A 138 -11.43 -6.01 -1.21
N SER A 139 -11.00 -4.74 -1.26
CA SER A 139 -11.83 -3.61 -1.72
C SER A 139 -11.65 -3.27 -3.20
N CYS A 140 -10.73 -3.92 -3.91
CA CYS A 140 -10.46 -3.67 -5.32
C CYS A 140 -10.21 -4.97 -6.09
N ASP A 141 -10.39 -4.93 -7.41
CA ASP A 141 -10.02 -6.03 -8.30
C ASP A 141 -8.50 -6.06 -8.46
N LEU A 142 -7.84 -6.96 -7.72
CA LEU A 142 -6.39 -7.09 -7.70
C LEU A 142 -5.82 -7.69 -8.99
N GLU A 143 -6.61 -8.44 -9.76
CA GLU A 143 -6.15 -9.00 -11.04
C GLU A 143 -5.83 -7.88 -12.04
N GLN A 144 -6.53 -6.75 -11.93
CA GLN A 144 -6.29 -5.55 -12.74
C GLN A 144 -5.23 -4.61 -12.13
N ASN A 145 -4.87 -4.79 -10.85
CA ASN A 145 -4.02 -3.89 -10.08
C ASN A 145 -2.87 -4.63 -9.38
N PRO A 146 -1.97 -5.27 -10.15
CA PRO A 146 -0.92 -6.09 -9.58
C PRO A 146 0.10 -5.31 -8.75
N LEU A 147 0.50 -4.08 -9.13
CA LEU A 147 1.44 -3.30 -8.32
C LEU A 147 0.88 -3.03 -6.93
N PHE A 148 -0.41 -2.69 -6.86
CA PHE A 148 -1.09 -2.52 -5.59
C PHE A 148 -1.12 -3.81 -4.79
N GLN A 149 -1.45 -4.94 -5.45
CA GLN A 149 -1.41 -6.26 -4.82
C GLN A 149 -0.03 -6.57 -4.23
N PHE A 150 1.05 -6.32 -4.98
CA PHE A 150 2.43 -6.50 -4.50
C PHE A 150 2.73 -5.65 -3.27
N ALA A 151 2.39 -4.36 -3.30
CA ALA A 151 2.63 -3.45 -2.19
C ALA A 151 1.89 -3.89 -0.92
N LEU A 152 0.63 -4.29 -1.04
CA LEU A 152 -0.17 -4.80 0.07
C LEU A 152 0.44 -6.07 0.68
N ILE A 153 0.70 -7.09 -0.14
CA ILE A 153 1.24 -8.38 0.34
C ILE A 153 2.61 -8.16 0.98
N ASN A 154 3.48 -7.36 0.36
CA ASN A 154 4.79 -7.06 0.91
C ASN A 154 4.69 -6.41 2.29
N ASN A 155 3.89 -5.35 2.41
CA ASN A 155 3.79 -4.61 3.66
C ASN A 155 3.12 -5.46 4.77
N ILE A 156 2.13 -6.29 4.43
CA ILE A 156 1.55 -7.29 5.35
C ILE A 156 2.64 -8.28 5.81
N ALA A 157 3.42 -8.83 4.89
CA ALA A 157 4.47 -9.81 5.21
C ALA A 157 5.55 -9.22 6.13
N VAL A 158 5.93 -7.97 5.91
CA VAL A 158 6.84 -7.23 6.80
C VAL A 158 6.23 -7.09 8.19
N ILE A 159 4.98 -6.63 8.29
CA ILE A 159 4.29 -6.49 9.58
C ILE A 159 4.23 -7.84 10.33
N GLU A 160 3.83 -8.92 9.65
CA GLU A 160 3.75 -10.26 10.26
C GLU A 160 5.11 -10.67 10.84
N ARG A 161 6.19 -10.44 10.09
CA ARG A 161 7.55 -10.73 10.57
C ARG A 161 7.88 -9.90 11.81
N GLU A 162 7.57 -8.61 11.79
CA GLU A 162 7.89 -7.66 12.87
C GLU A 162 7.09 -7.87 14.16
N ILE A 163 5.91 -8.47 14.08
CA ILE A 163 5.12 -8.88 15.25
C ILE A 163 5.42 -10.32 15.70
N GLY A 164 6.36 -11.01 15.04
CA GLY A 164 6.85 -12.35 15.40
C GLY A 164 6.18 -13.51 14.68
N ASN A 165 5.24 -13.27 13.77
CA ASN A 165 4.54 -14.29 12.97
C ASN A 165 5.36 -14.69 11.74
N VAL A 166 6.55 -15.25 11.97
CA VAL A 166 7.54 -15.54 10.91
C VAL A 166 7.01 -16.53 9.86
N SER A 167 6.20 -17.53 10.25
CA SER A 167 5.61 -18.49 9.30
C SER A 167 4.71 -17.79 8.28
N THR A 168 3.75 -17.01 8.76
CA THR A 168 2.82 -16.27 7.91
C THR A 168 3.54 -15.26 7.03
N ALA A 169 4.55 -14.57 7.57
CA ALA A 169 5.39 -13.69 6.76
C ALA A 169 6.05 -14.44 5.59
N ASN A 170 6.61 -15.63 5.84
CA ASN A 170 7.26 -16.42 4.80
C ASN A 170 6.27 -16.96 3.76
N GLU A 171 5.05 -17.32 4.16
CA GLU A 171 3.97 -17.68 3.24
C GLU A 171 3.61 -16.51 2.33
N CYS A 172 3.46 -15.30 2.88
CA CYS A 172 3.22 -14.09 2.09
C CYS A 172 4.37 -13.80 1.12
N PHE A 173 5.63 -13.93 1.55
CA PHE A 173 6.79 -13.73 0.67
C PHE A 173 6.91 -14.82 -0.40
N ALA A 174 6.56 -16.07 -0.09
CA ALA A 174 6.48 -17.14 -1.09
C ALA A 174 5.42 -16.81 -2.15
N TYR A 175 4.24 -16.39 -1.72
CA TYR A 175 3.16 -15.99 -2.63
C TYR A 175 3.56 -14.81 -3.51
N LEU A 176 4.18 -13.78 -2.91
CA LEU A 176 4.69 -12.62 -3.64
C LEU A 176 5.73 -13.03 -4.70
N PHE A 177 6.64 -13.94 -4.36
CA PHE A 177 7.64 -14.44 -5.29
C PHE A 177 7.00 -15.23 -6.45
N SER A 178 6.01 -16.07 -6.17
CA SER A 178 5.25 -16.79 -7.21
C SER A 178 4.51 -15.83 -8.15
N LEU A 179 3.87 -14.78 -7.61
CA LEU A 179 3.26 -13.74 -8.42
C LEU A 179 4.31 -13.08 -9.32
N LEU A 180 5.46 -12.69 -8.77
CA LEU A 180 6.53 -12.04 -9.54
C LEU A 180 6.96 -12.89 -10.75
N ILE A 181 7.14 -14.19 -10.57
CA ILE A 181 7.52 -15.11 -11.66
C ILE A 181 6.48 -15.05 -12.79
N VAL A 182 5.19 -15.11 -12.44
CA VAL A 182 4.09 -15.03 -13.42
C VAL A 182 4.08 -13.68 -14.14
N PHE A 183 4.28 -12.57 -13.41
CA PHE A 183 4.30 -11.22 -14.01
C PHE A 183 5.49 -10.99 -14.94
N VAL A 184 6.66 -11.53 -14.60
CA VAL A 184 7.85 -11.48 -15.46
C VAL A 184 7.62 -12.28 -16.74
N ASP A 185 7.04 -13.48 -16.65
CA ASP A 185 6.72 -14.32 -17.81
C ASP A 185 5.72 -13.65 -18.76
N GLN A 186 4.78 -12.86 -18.22
CA GLN A 186 3.80 -12.10 -19.00
C GLN A 186 4.34 -10.78 -19.60
N GLY A 187 5.60 -10.41 -19.34
CA GLY A 187 6.25 -9.27 -20.02
C GLY A 187 5.96 -7.87 -19.43
N TYR A 188 5.60 -7.75 -18.16
CA TYR A 188 5.25 -6.47 -17.50
C TYR A 188 6.46 -5.58 -17.12
N ASP A 189 7.37 -5.30 -18.05
CA ASP A 189 8.71 -4.74 -17.80
C ASP A 189 8.73 -3.36 -17.10
N LEU A 190 7.83 -2.44 -17.47
CA LEU A 190 7.81 -1.08 -16.90
C LEU A 190 7.37 -1.04 -15.43
N ARG A 191 6.52 -1.99 -15.01
CA ARG A 191 6.02 -2.10 -13.63
C ARG A 191 7.06 -2.75 -12.71
N LEU A 192 8.02 -3.51 -13.25
CA LEU A 192 9.01 -4.27 -12.46
C LEU A 192 9.98 -3.39 -11.65
N ARG A 193 10.21 -2.12 -12.02
CA ARG A 193 11.10 -1.23 -11.25
C ARG A 193 10.62 -1.01 -9.81
N LEU A 194 9.31 -0.84 -9.63
CA LEU A 194 8.70 -0.70 -8.29
C LEU A 194 8.68 -2.03 -7.54
N VAL A 195 8.72 -3.15 -8.27
CA VAL A 195 8.58 -4.50 -7.73
C VAL A 195 9.93 -5.10 -7.32
N HIS A 196 11.04 -4.60 -7.87
CA HIS A 196 12.39 -5.09 -7.56
C HIS A 196 12.72 -4.99 -6.06
N GLY A 197 12.24 -3.95 -5.38
CA GLY A 197 12.40 -3.79 -3.94
C GLY A 197 11.77 -4.92 -3.13
N PHE A 198 10.62 -5.45 -3.57
CA PHE A 198 9.92 -6.53 -2.85
C PHE A 198 10.75 -7.82 -2.80
N VAL A 199 11.57 -8.07 -3.82
CA VAL A 199 12.47 -9.22 -3.87
C VAL A 199 13.52 -9.17 -2.76
N ALA A 200 13.86 -7.99 -2.24
CA ALA A 200 14.80 -7.86 -1.13
C ALA A 200 14.30 -8.58 0.13
N ASN A 201 12.99 -8.66 0.34
CA ASN A 201 12.40 -9.29 1.53
C ASN A 201 12.24 -10.82 1.43
N VAL A 202 12.25 -11.35 0.20
CA VAL A 202 12.06 -12.77 -0.05
C VAL A 202 13.28 -13.55 0.50
N PRO A 203 13.08 -14.47 1.46
CA PRO A 203 14.15 -15.30 2.01
C PRO A 203 14.93 -16.06 0.93
N PHE A 204 16.23 -16.24 1.16
CA PHE A 204 17.11 -16.98 0.25
C PHE A 204 16.63 -18.42 -0.01
N SER A 205 16.03 -19.08 0.98
CA SER A 205 15.46 -20.42 0.82
C SER A 205 14.33 -20.48 -0.20
N ILE A 206 13.53 -19.41 -0.32
CA ILE A 206 12.42 -19.31 -1.28
C ILE A 206 12.97 -19.02 -2.67
N LYS A 207 13.95 -18.12 -2.79
CA LYS A 207 14.58 -17.76 -4.08
C LYS A 207 15.25 -18.96 -4.77
N ASN A 208 15.77 -19.90 -4.00
CA ASN A 208 16.49 -21.07 -4.50
C ASN A 208 15.69 -22.37 -4.41
N ALA A 209 14.39 -22.30 -4.09
CA ALA A 209 13.51 -23.44 -4.22
C ALA A 209 13.36 -23.74 -5.71
N ALA A 210 14.18 -24.65 -6.23
CA ALA A 210 14.02 -25.16 -7.58
C ALA A 210 12.61 -25.75 -7.72
N PRO A 211 11.92 -25.55 -8.86
CA PRO A 211 10.71 -26.32 -9.12
C PRO A 211 11.12 -27.79 -9.13
N ALA A 212 10.50 -28.59 -8.27
CA ALA A 212 10.63 -30.03 -8.34
C ALA A 212 10.17 -30.47 -9.74
N ALA A 213 11.12 -30.97 -10.54
CA ALA A 213 10.87 -31.53 -11.86
C ALA A 213 10.15 -32.87 -11.78
#